data_AF-Q09F12-F1
#
_entry.id   AF-Q09F12-F1
#
_cell.length_a   1.000
_cell.length_b   1.000
_cell.length_c   1.000
_cell.angle_alpha   90.00
_cell.angle_beta   90.00
_cell.angle_gamma   90.00
#
_symmetry.space_group_name_H-M   'P 1'
#
loop_
_entity.id
_entity.type
_entity.pdbx_description
1 polymer ?
#
loop_
_entity_poly.entity_id
_entity_poly.type
_entity_poly.pdbx_seq_one_letter_code
_entity_poly.pdbx_strand_id
1 'polypeptide(L)'
;MGDAIVISLIQNVLIFGIIFWLLTWGAEYFYTNKQQLTKKQFYECGFKALSELNIQINFNFFMLAVFLILYDVEFTFLFPILFNFSLFSLLEFILVFLFIFLIIVSLFYDWIHNVLSWSVE
;
A
#
# COMPACT_ATOMS: atom_id res chain seq x y z
N MET A 1 26.40 -35.25 31.39
CA MET A 1 27.11 -35.55 30.11
C MET A 1 26.33 -35.02 28.91
N GLY A 2 24.99 -35.19 28.86
CA GLY A 2 24.13 -34.60 27.81
C GLY A 2 24.15 -33.06 27.77
N ASP A 3 24.11 -32.39 28.92
CA ASP A 3 24.05 -30.92 28.96
C ASP A 3 25.28 -30.24 28.36
N ALA A 4 26.48 -30.81 28.58
CA ALA A 4 27.72 -30.32 27.98
C ALA A 4 27.76 -30.52 26.45
N ILE A 5 27.16 -31.60 25.95
CA ILE A 5 27.04 -31.86 24.51
C ILE A 5 26.08 -30.85 23.89
N VAL A 6 24.92 -30.61 24.51
CA VAL A 6 23.93 -29.62 24.06
C VAL A 6 24.53 -28.21 24.01
N ILE A 7 25.29 -27.81 25.04
CA ILE A 7 25.96 -26.49 25.08
C ILE A 7 27.00 -26.37 23.96
N SER A 8 27.79 -27.42 23.70
CA SER A 8 28.78 -27.42 22.61
C SER A 8 28.14 -27.31 21.21
N LEU A 9 26.97 -27.94 21.00
CA LEU A 9 26.21 -27.83 19.76
C LEU A 9 25.68 -26.40 19.54
N ILE A 10 25.11 -25.79 20.58
CA ILE A 10 24.62 -24.40 20.51
C ILE A 10 25.76 -23.43 20.18
N GLN A 11 26.93 -23.60 20.81
CA GLN A 11 28.09 -22.76 20.54
C GLN A 11 28.55 -22.85 19.08
N ASN A 12 28.59 -24.05 18.51
CA ASN A 12 29.00 -24.26 17.11
C ASN A 12 28.00 -23.65 16.11
N VAL A 13 26.70 -23.73 16.38
CA VAL A 13 25.67 -23.10 15.53
C VAL A 13 25.82 -21.58 15.53
N LEU A 14 26.07 -20.97 16.70
CA LEU A 14 26.29 -19.53 16.81
C LEU A 14 27.55 -19.09 16.06
N ILE A 15 28.65 -19.82 16.20
CA ILE A 15 29.90 -19.54 15.48
C ILE A 15 29.67 -19.61 13.97
N PHE A 16 28.96 -20.63 13.48
CA PHE A 16 28.67 -20.78 12.06
C PHE A 16 27.79 -19.63 11.54
N GLY A 17 26.79 -19.19 12.31
CA GLY A 17 25.96 -18.03 11.97
C GLY A 17 26.75 -16.73 11.88
N ILE A 18 27.69 -16.50 12.81
CA ILE A 18 28.56 -15.32 12.80
C ILE A 18 29.49 -15.34 11.59
N ILE A 19 30.09 -16.49 11.28
CA ILE A 19 30.97 -16.66 10.12
C ILE A 19 30.19 -16.40 8.82
N PHE A 20 28.97 -16.94 8.69
CA PHE A 20 28.13 -16.72 7.52
C PHE A 20 27.79 -15.23 7.33
N TRP A 21 27.45 -14.54 8.42
CA TRP A 21 27.15 -13.11 8.40
C TRP A 21 28.36 -12.24 8.00
N LEU A 22 29.55 -12.57 8.51
CA LEU A 22 30.78 -11.89 8.10
C LEU A 22 31.14 -12.13 6.63
N LEU A 23 30.91 -13.35 6.13
CA LEU A 23 31.15 -13.70 4.72
C LEU A 23 30.22 -12.93 3.78
N THR A 24 28.93 -12.80 4.10
CA THR A 24 27.99 -12.05 3.26
C THR A 24 28.30 -10.56 3.25
N TRP A 25 28.62 -9.99 4.42
CA TRP A 25 29.01 -8.58 4.52
C TRP A 25 30.32 -8.28 3.78
N GLY A 26 31.33 -9.16 3.92
CA GLY A 26 32.58 -9.06 3.16
C GLY A 26 32.35 -9.20 1.65
N ALA A 27 31.51 -10.13 1.21
CA ALA A 27 31.17 -10.31 -0.19
C ALA A 27 30.51 -9.06 -0.78
N GLU A 28 29.61 -8.41 -0.04
CA GLU A 28 29.01 -7.13 -0.45
C GLU A 28 30.09 -6.06 -0.63
N TYR A 29 30.97 -5.86 0.36
CA TYR A 29 32.06 -4.88 0.31
C TYR A 29 33.00 -5.05 -0.90
N PHE A 30 33.32 -6.30 -1.28
CA PHE A 30 34.15 -6.56 -2.46
C PHE A 30 33.38 -6.39 -3.78
N TYR A 31 32.09 -6.70 -3.80
CA TYR A 31 31.26 -6.64 -5.00
C TYR A 31 30.82 -5.22 -5.39
N THR A 32 30.82 -4.29 -4.43
CA THR A 32 30.27 -2.93 -4.62
C THR A 32 31.01 -2.06 -5.63
N ASN A 33 32.28 -2.31 -5.96
CA ASN A 33 33.07 -1.33 -6.72
C ASN A 33 32.90 -1.32 -8.24
N LYS A 34 32.44 -2.41 -8.88
CA LYS A 34 32.43 -2.50 -10.36
C LYS A 34 31.05 -2.50 -11.01
N GLN A 35 29.99 -2.81 -10.25
CA GLN A 35 28.63 -2.98 -10.80
C GLN A 35 27.58 -2.02 -10.23
N GLN A 36 27.92 -1.21 -9.22
CA GLN A 36 26.93 -0.31 -8.63
C GLN A 36 26.48 0.81 -9.58
N LEU A 37 27.36 1.30 -10.46
CA LEU A 37 27.03 2.43 -11.33
C LEU A 37 25.94 2.08 -12.35
N THR A 38 25.96 0.87 -12.91
CA THR A 38 24.93 0.42 -13.88
C THR A 38 23.69 -0.14 -13.19
N LYS A 39 23.82 -0.75 -12.01
CA LYS A 39 22.67 -1.24 -11.24
C LYS A 39 21.84 -0.14 -10.58
N LYS A 40 22.44 1.02 -10.31
CA LYS A 40 21.76 2.18 -9.71
C LYS A 40 21.10 3.10 -10.76
N GLN A 41 21.20 2.77 -12.04
CA GLN A 41 20.55 3.54 -13.11
C GLN A 41 19.12 3.05 -13.34
N PHE A 42 18.21 3.98 -13.60
CA PHE A 42 16.85 3.65 -14.03
C PHE A 42 16.88 2.91 -15.36
N TYR A 43 15.97 1.95 -15.52
CA TYR A 43 15.83 1.20 -16.77
C TYR A 43 15.24 2.11 -17.86
N GLU A 44 16.06 2.45 -18.84
CA GLU A 44 15.72 3.40 -19.93
C GLU A 44 15.96 2.77 -21.32
N CYS A 45 15.73 1.46 -21.46
CA CYS A 45 15.93 0.72 -22.72
C CYS A 45 17.34 0.92 -23.36
N GLY A 46 18.37 1.16 -22.55
CA GLY A 46 19.75 1.38 -23.00
C GLY A 46 20.11 2.84 -23.31
N PHE A 47 19.18 3.78 -23.16
CA PHE A 47 19.46 5.21 -23.25
C PHE A 47 19.93 5.78 -21.92
N LYS A 48 20.63 6.94 -21.97
CA LYS A 48 20.98 7.68 -20.75
C LYS A 48 19.71 8.30 -20.19
N ALA A 49 19.46 8.10 -18.89
CA ALA A 49 18.31 8.69 -18.21
C ALA A 49 18.26 10.21 -18.45
N LEU A 50 17.13 10.68 -18.96
CA LEU A 50 16.84 12.09 -19.11
C LEU A 50 16.66 12.68 -17.71
N SER A 51 17.42 13.72 -17.37
CA SER A 51 17.38 14.35 -16.05
C SER A 51 16.10 15.17 -15.79
N GLU A 52 15.29 15.38 -16.83
CA GLU A 52 14.12 16.25 -16.80
C GLU A 52 12.90 15.52 -17.36
N LEU A 53 12.17 14.85 -16.47
CA LEU A 53 10.86 14.27 -16.77
C LEU A 53 9.77 15.27 -16.34
N ASN A 54 9.27 16.06 -17.29
CA ASN A 54 8.06 16.85 -17.09
C ASN A 54 6.84 15.91 -17.20
N ILE A 55 6.52 15.22 -16.10
CA ILE A 55 5.38 14.31 -16.04
C ILE A 55 4.11 15.16 -15.88
N GLN A 56 3.24 15.10 -16.88
CA GLN A 56 1.89 15.64 -16.80
C GLN A 56 1.00 14.60 -16.12
N ILE A 57 0.62 14.86 -14.87
CA ILE A 57 -0.33 13.99 -14.16
C ILE A 57 -1.73 14.34 -14.63
N ASN A 58 -2.50 13.33 -15.03
CA ASN A 58 -3.91 13.51 -15.37
C ASN A 58 -4.73 13.81 -14.10
N PHE A 59 -5.55 14.86 -14.13
CA PHE A 59 -6.43 15.28 -13.04
C PHE A 59 -7.44 14.18 -12.63
N ASN A 60 -7.76 13.25 -13.53
CA ASN A 60 -8.66 12.13 -13.24
C ASN A 60 -8.15 11.24 -12.07
N PHE A 61 -6.82 11.06 -11.93
CA PHE A 61 -6.24 10.32 -10.80
C PHE A 61 -6.48 11.04 -9.47
N PHE A 62 -6.40 12.37 -9.48
CA PHE A 62 -6.65 13.18 -8.29
C PHE A 62 -8.13 13.12 -7.89
N MET A 63 -9.05 13.25 -8.85
CA MET A 63 -10.49 13.15 -8.59
C MET A 63 -10.86 11.77 -8.02
N LEU A 64 -10.30 10.69 -8.56
CA LEU A 64 -10.50 9.35 -8.03
C LEU A 64 -10.08 9.23 -6.56
N ALA A 65 -8.93 9.82 -6.19
CA ALA A 65 -8.45 9.80 -4.80
C ALA A 65 -9.39 10.58 -3.87
N VAL A 66 -9.89 11.74 -4.30
CA VAL A 66 -10.84 12.54 -3.52
C VAL A 66 -12.16 11.78 -3.32
N PHE A 67 -12.70 11.15 -4.36
CA PHE A 67 -13.91 10.33 -4.23
C PHE A 67 -13.71 9.14 -3.31
N LEU A 68 -12.58 8.44 -3.41
CA LEU A 68 -12.27 7.32 -2.51
C LEU A 68 -12.32 7.77 -1.04
N ILE A 69 -11.69 8.92 -0.72
CA ILE A 69 -11.68 9.47 0.64
C ILE A 69 -13.09 9.84 1.09
N LEU A 70 -13.90 10.48 0.24
CA LEU A 70 -15.27 10.87 0.57
C LEU A 70 -16.16 9.63 0.84
N TYR A 71 -16.17 8.65 -0.06
CA TYR A 71 -16.98 7.44 0.11
C TYR A 71 -16.52 6.58 1.29
N ASP A 72 -15.21 6.53 1.59
CA ASP A 72 -14.70 5.84 2.78
C ASP A 72 -15.18 6.49 4.09
N VAL A 73 -15.24 7.83 4.14
CA VAL A 73 -15.77 8.57 5.30
C VAL A 73 -17.27 8.31 5.47
N GLU A 74 -18.04 8.30 4.39
CA GLU A 74 -19.47 7.97 4.43
C GLU A 74 -19.73 6.53 4.92
N PHE A 75 -18.93 5.57 4.47
CA PHE A 75 -19.03 4.19 4.94
C PHE A 75 -18.65 4.05 6.42
N THR A 76 -17.68 4.84 6.88
CA THR A 76 -17.31 4.89 8.31
C THR A 76 -18.50 5.33 9.18
N PHE A 77 -19.34 6.26 8.70
CA PHE A 77 -20.56 6.66 9.40
C PHE A 77 -21.64 5.56 9.47
N LEU A 78 -21.66 4.62 8.53
CA LEU A 78 -22.55 3.45 8.60
C LEU A 78 -22.09 2.42 9.63
N PHE A 79 -20.81 2.40 10.01
CA PHE A 79 -20.25 1.37 10.87
C PHE A 79 -20.94 1.28 12.25
N PRO A 80 -21.15 2.37 13.02
CA PRO A 80 -21.81 2.31 14.33
C PRO A 80 -23.25 1.81 14.29
N ILE A 81 -23.96 2.07 13.18
CA ILE A 81 -25.34 1.62 12.96
C ILE A 81 -25.42 0.09 12.84
N LEU A 82 -24.41 -0.54 12.23
CA LEU A 82 -24.35 -1.99 12.06
C LEU A 82 -24.24 -2.73 13.40
N PHE A 83 -23.52 -2.17 14.38
CA PHE A 83 -23.32 -2.81 15.68
C PHE A 83 -24.50 -2.62 16.64
N ASN A 84 -25.31 -1.57 16.47
CA ASN A 84 -26.40 -1.22 17.39
C ASN A 84 -27.81 -1.50 16.80
N PHE A 85 -27.96 -2.54 15.99
CA PHE A 85 -29.20 -2.81 15.26
C PHE A 85 -30.42 -3.18 16.14
N SER A 86 -30.20 -3.58 17.39
CA SER A 86 -31.26 -4.09 18.28
C SER A 86 -32.17 -3.03 18.92
N LEU A 87 -31.79 -1.75 18.87
CA LEU A 87 -32.48 -0.66 19.59
C LEU A 87 -32.92 0.50 18.68
N PHE A 88 -33.28 0.22 17.42
CA PHE A 88 -33.70 1.27 16.50
C PHE A 88 -35.12 1.78 16.80
N SER A 89 -35.23 3.09 17.02
CA SER A 89 -36.52 3.79 16.96
C SER A 89 -36.96 4.04 15.50
N LEU A 90 -38.26 4.26 15.26
CA LEU A 90 -38.78 4.57 13.91
C LEU A 90 -38.09 5.80 13.28
N LEU A 91 -37.71 6.78 14.08
CA LEU A 91 -37.01 7.99 13.62
C LEU A 91 -35.58 7.66 13.17
N GLU A 92 -34.84 6.86 13.94
CA GLU A 92 -33.49 6.43 13.57
C GLU A 92 -33.49 5.60 12.29
N PHE A 93 -34.50 4.74 12.12
CA PHE A 93 -34.66 3.97 10.89
C PHE A 93 -34.83 4.87 9.65
N ILE A 94 -35.67 5.91 9.74
CA ILE A 94 -35.88 6.87 8.65
C ILE A 94 -34.60 7.65 8.36
N LEU A 95 -33.85 8.06 9.39
CA LEU A 95 -32.58 8.77 9.25
C LEU A 95 -31.53 7.91 8.53
N VAL A 96 -31.39 6.64 8.92
CA VAL A 96 -30.46 5.70 8.26
C VAL A 96 -30.88 5.44 6.82
N PHE A 97 -32.18 5.25 6.56
CA PHE A 97 -32.69 5.07 5.21
C PHE A 97 -32.41 6.28 4.33
N LEU A 98 -32.64 7.50 4.83
CA LEU A 98 -32.35 8.74 4.12
C LEU A 98 -30.84 8.92 3.88
N PHE A 99 -30.01 8.54 4.84
CA PHE A 99 -28.55 8.57 4.69
C PHE A 99 -28.06 7.64 3.58
N ILE A 100 -28.53 6.38 3.57
CA ILE A 100 -28.20 5.42 2.51
C ILE A 100 -28.73 5.89 1.15
N PHE A 101 -29.94 6.45 1.12
CA PHE A 101 -30.51 7.01 -0.10
C PHE A 101 -29.65 8.13 -0.68
N LEU A 102 -29.13 9.04 0.16
CA LEU A 102 -28.23 10.11 -0.27
C LEU A 102 -26.93 9.58 -0.86
N ILE A 103 -26.31 8.56 -0.24
CA ILE A 103 -25.10 7.91 -0.76
C ILE A 103 -25.36 7.34 -2.17
N ILE A 104 -26.49 6.66 -2.36
CA ILE A 104 -26.87 6.08 -3.66
C ILE A 104 -27.08 7.17 -4.71
N VAL A 105 -27.76 8.27 -4.34
CA VAL A 105 -27.99 9.41 -5.26
C VAL A 105 -26.67 10.08 -5.64
N SER A 106 -25.75 10.27 -4.70
CA SER A 106 -24.41 10.81 -4.96
C SER A 106 -23.64 9.92 -5.95
N LEU A 107 -23.62 8.60 -5.70
CA LEU A 107 -22.95 7.64 -6.57
C LEU A 107 -23.55 7.64 -7.98
N PHE A 108 -24.87 7.72 -8.08
CA PHE A 108 -25.55 7.77 -9.37
C PHE A 108 -25.25 9.06 -10.14
N TYR A 109 -25.16 10.19 -9.45
CA TYR A 109 -24.75 11.46 -10.03
C TYR A 109 -23.32 11.40 -10.57
N ASP A 110 -22.37 10.91 -9.77
CA ASP A 110 -20.97 10.78 -10.15
C ASP A 110 -20.78 9.83 -11.35
N TRP A 111 -21.58 8.76 -11.41
CA TRP A 111 -21.59 7.84 -12.55
C TRP A 111 -22.01 8.55 -13.83
N ILE A 112 -23.13 9.28 -13.83
CA ILE A 112 -23.63 9.98 -15.02
C ILE A 112 -22.62 11.01 -15.53
N HIS A 113 -21.92 11.68 -14.62
CA HIS A 113 -20.91 12.68 -14.98
C HIS A 113 -19.59 12.09 -15.46
N ASN A 114 -19.47 10.75 -15.54
CA ASN A 114 -18.30 10.06 -16.08
C ASN A 114 -16.97 10.50 -15.44
N VAL A 115 -17.01 11.01 -14.20
CA VAL A 115 -15.82 11.53 -13.51
C VAL A 115 -14.84 10.39 -13.19
N LEU A 116 -15.34 9.15 -13.16
CA LEU A 116 -14.56 7.92 -12.99
C LEU A 116 -14.11 7.31 -14.33
N SER A 117 -14.52 7.87 -15.47
CA SER A 117 -14.18 7.31 -16.77
C SER A 117 -12.73 7.63 -17.16
N TRP A 118 -12.02 6.59 -17.58
CA TRP A 118 -10.68 6.68 -18.14
C TRP A 118 -10.81 6.74 -19.66
N SER A 119 -10.87 7.95 -20.23
CA SER A 119 -10.57 8.11 -21.65
C SER A 119 -9.06 7.96 -21.82
N VAL A 120 -8.65 6.84 -22.43
CA VAL A 120 -7.32 6.73 -23.01
C VAL A 120 -7.34 7.59 -24.27
N GLU A 121 -7.00 8.88 -24.11
CA GLU A 121 -6.53 9.72 -25.21
C GLU A 121 -5.02 9.87 -25.10
#